data_AF-A0A963RQE7-F1
#
_entry.id   AF-A0A963RQE7-F1
#
_cell.length_a   1.000
_cell.length_b   1.000
_cell.length_c   1.000
_cell.angle_alpha   90.00
_cell.angle_beta   90.00
_cell.angle_gamma   90.00
#
_symmetry.space_group_name_H-M   'P 1'
#
loop_
_entity.id
_entity.type
_entity.pdbx_description
1 polymer ?
#
loop_
_entity_poly.entity_id
_entity_poly.type
_entity_poly.pdbx_seq_one_letter_code
_entity_poly.pdbx_strand_id
1 'polypeptide(L)'
;DVTRAGYNLLNGRSATDPSSIARGACGNRLTCQTWSSPGEAAAFANRVLGEREQRTCENCTKTQTTPGVGLTPVIQEEYETKLQVLQELLSGVRPTTPTNLDAAGSSSLPITRGVIEALRDEPDQDVLGKRLASEAALSSVLEKALLLQRTLLTGKKEPNVAANELAVQAVDQENRALEQEINNLKTELELRRTLAGNAAMAIVQRHSTRAAGSRGVFEGDTLRDRLREVQKPRSVTP
;
A
#
# COMPACT_ATOMS: atom_id res chain seq x y z
N ASP A 1 13.73 20.20 8.44
CA ASP A 1 13.18 21.35 7.67
C ASP A 1 13.07 21.14 6.17
N VAL A 2 14.07 20.58 5.49
CA VAL A 2 14.04 20.37 4.02
C VAL A 2 12.77 19.63 3.56
N THR A 3 12.39 18.53 4.23
CA THR A 3 11.19 17.78 3.89
C THR A 3 9.90 18.60 4.05
N ARG A 4 9.81 19.44 5.10
CA ARG A 4 8.64 20.31 5.33
C ARG A 4 8.52 21.35 4.21
N ALA A 5 9.63 21.99 3.87
CA ALA A 5 9.70 22.92 2.76
C ALA A 5 9.29 22.25 1.44
N GLY A 6 9.86 21.08 1.15
CA GLY A 6 9.52 20.29 -0.04
C GLY A 6 8.04 19.93 -0.11
N TYR A 7 7.45 19.48 1.00
CA TYR A 7 6.03 19.16 1.09
C TYR A 7 5.16 20.39 0.76
N ASN A 8 5.48 21.54 1.35
CA ASN A 8 4.72 22.75 1.15
C ASN A 8 4.84 23.27 -0.29
N LEU A 9 6.05 23.27 -0.85
CA LEU A 9 6.29 23.70 -2.24
C LEU A 9 5.56 22.79 -3.24
N LEU A 10 5.57 21.47 -3.04
CA LEU A 10 4.80 20.53 -3.86
C LEU A 10 3.28 20.75 -3.77
N ASN A 11 2.80 21.36 -2.68
CA ASN A 11 1.42 21.72 -2.49
C ASN A 11 1.10 23.19 -2.82
N GLY A 12 2.05 23.93 -3.40
CA GLY A 12 1.86 25.34 -3.78
C GLY A 12 1.65 26.27 -2.57
N ARG A 13 2.24 25.94 -1.42
CA ARG A 13 2.14 26.69 -0.16
C ARG A 13 3.47 27.35 0.18
N SER A 14 3.44 28.28 1.13
CA SER A 14 4.65 28.82 1.74
C SER A 14 5.49 27.70 2.35
N ALA A 15 6.81 27.72 2.14
CA ALA A 15 7.73 26.67 2.58
C ALA A 15 7.66 26.40 4.09
N THR A 16 7.32 27.41 4.90
CA THR A 16 7.30 27.34 6.37
C THR A 16 5.91 27.11 6.97
N ASP A 17 4.87 26.95 6.15
CA ASP A 17 3.50 26.74 6.66
C ASP A 17 3.41 25.41 7.43
N PRO A 18 3.05 25.41 8.73
CA PRO A 18 3.00 24.19 9.53
C PRO A 18 1.67 23.44 9.43
N SER A 19 0.63 24.05 8.85
CA SER A 19 -0.74 23.56 8.98
C SER A 19 -1.05 22.36 8.08
N SER A 20 -1.97 21.51 8.52
CA SER A 20 -2.43 20.35 7.76
C SER A 20 -3.32 20.72 6.57
N ILE A 21 -3.33 19.89 5.53
CA ILE A 21 -4.21 19.98 4.37
C ILE A 21 -5.31 18.92 4.53
N ALA A 22 -6.57 19.35 4.62
CA ALA A 22 -7.69 18.42 4.63
C ALA A 22 -7.78 17.64 3.31
N ARG A 23 -8.17 16.35 3.34
CA ARG A 23 -8.24 15.50 2.13
C ARG A 23 -9.05 16.15 1.00
N GLY A 24 -10.18 16.79 1.31
CA GLY A 24 -11.02 17.46 0.31
C GLY A 24 -10.37 18.67 -0.36
N ALA A 25 -9.42 19.32 0.32
CA ALA A 25 -8.67 20.47 -0.20
C ALA A 25 -7.37 20.06 -0.91
N CYS A 26 -7.03 18.76 -0.91
CA CYS A 26 -5.77 18.26 -1.43
C CYS A 26 -5.69 18.26 -2.97
N GLY A 27 -6.83 18.41 -3.67
CA GLY A 27 -6.84 18.58 -5.13
C GLY A 27 -6.14 17.47 -5.90
N ASN A 28 -6.26 16.22 -5.42
CA ASN A 28 -5.61 15.03 -5.95
C ASN A 28 -4.06 15.05 -5.96
N ARG A 29 -3.42 15.93 -5.18
CA ARG A 29 -1.96 15.94 -5.05
C ARG A 29 -1.51 14.78 -4.16
N LEU A 30 -0.65 13.93 -4.70
CA LEU A 30 -0.19 12.72 -4.01
C LEU A 30 0.50 13.01 -2.66
N THR A 31 1.21 14.15 -2.54
CA THR A 31 1.86 14.60 -1.30
C THR A 31 0.89 14.73 -0.13
N CYS A 32 -0.20 15.49 -0.27
CA CYS A 32 -1.17 15.67 0.81
C CYS A 32 -2.14 14.49 0.98
N GLN A 33 -2.28 13.62 -0.03
CA GLN A 33 -2.98 12.36 0.12
C GLN A 33 -2.20 11.36 0.98
N THR A 34 -0.86 11.40 0.88
CA THR A 34 0.04 10.52 1.61
C THR A 34 0.32 11.02 3.03
N TRP A 35 0.59 12.32 3.18
CA TRP A 35 0.85 12.96 4.47
C TRP A 35 -0.08 14.16 4.64
N SER A 36 -0.89 14.16 5.70
CA SER A 36 -1.88 15.22 5.93
C SER A 36 -1.23 16.55 6.27
N SER A 37 0.03 16.56 6.71
CA SER A 37 0.77 17.74 7.13
C SER A 37 2.25 17.66 6.73
N PRO A 38 2.95 18.81 6.66
CA PRO A 38 4.40 18.81 6.51
C PRO A 38 5.11 18.12 7.69
N GLY A 39 4.48 18.13 8.88
CA GLY A 39 4.97 17.43 10.06
C GLY A 39 5.00 15.92 9.87
N GLU A 40 3.94 15.33 9.31
CA GLU A 40 3.87 13.89 9.00
C GLU A 40 4.90 13.49 7.94
N ALA A 41 5.07 14.29 6.88
CA ALA A 41 6.09 14.05 5.87
C ALA A 41 7.50 14.07 6.49
N ALA A 42 7.77 15.02 7.38
CA ALA A 42 9.04 15.10 8.09
C ALA A 42 9.25 13.94 9.06
N ALA A 43 8.21 13.51 9.78
CA ALA A 43 8.30 12.35 10.67
C ALA A 43 8.63 11.06 9.90
N PHE A 44 8.01 10.86 8.73
CA PHE A 44 8.34 9.75 7.86
C PHE A 44 9.79 9.83 7.36
N ALA A 45 10.25 11.01 6.91
CA ALA A 45 11.63 11.21 6.49
C ALA A 45 12.64 10.89 7.61
N ASN A 46 12.40 11.43 8.82
CA ASN A 46 13.26 11.20 9.98
C ASN A 46 13.26 9.72 10.40
N ARG A 47 12.13 9.03 10.27
CA ARG A 47 12.03 7.59 10.56
C ARG A 47 12.91 6.77 9.60
N VAL A 48 12.84 7.06 8.30
CA VAL A 48 13.55 6.29 7.27
C VAL A 48 15.03 6.65 7.23
N LEU A 49 15.34 7.93 7.06
CA LEU A 49 16.69 8.45 6.80
C LEU A 49 17.46 8.77 8.08
N GLY A 50 16.73 9.09 9.15
CA GLY A 50 17.30 9.68 10.35
C GLY A 50 17.24 11.20 10.30
N GLU A 51 17.85 11.81 11.31
CA GLU A 51 17.92 13.24 11.46
C GLU A 51 19.38 13.69 11.56
N ARG A 52 19.72 14.75 10.83
CA ARG A 52 21.01 15.42 10.91
C ARG A 52 20.78 16.89 11.24
N GLU A 53 21.12 17.28 12.45
CA GLU A 53 21.10 18.67 12.88
C GLU A 53 22.50 19.27 12.70
N GLN A 54 22.57 20.37 11.94
CA GLN A 54 23.79 21.15 11.73
C GLN A 54 23.66 22.45 12.51
N ARG A 55 24.59 22.69 13.45
CA ARG A 55 24.62 23.90 14.27
C ARG A 55 25.80 24.77 13.88
N THR A 56 25.56 26.08 13.78
CA THR A 56 26.56 27.09 13.39
C THR A 56 27.28 27.73 14.58
N CYS A 57 27.03 27.29 15.82
CA CYS A 57 27.68 27.84 17.02
C CYS A 57 29.17 27.47 17.14
N GLU A 58 29.97 28.37 17.73
CA GLU A 58 31.42 28.18 17.89
C GLU A 58 31.78 27.11 18.94
N ASN A 59 31.06 27.05 20.07
CA ASN A 59 31.36 26.18 21.20
C ASN A 59 30.32 25.07 21.43
N CYS A 60 29.81 24.48 20.35
CA CYS A 60 28.82 23.40 20.42
C CYS A 60 29.21 22.21 19.54
N THR A 61 28.60 21.07 19.80
CA THR A 61 28.65 19.94 18.87
C THR A 61 27.98 20.35 17.56
N LYS A 62 28.80 20.57 16.53
CA LYS A 62 28.36 21.15 15.24
C LYS A 62 27.45 20.23 14.44
N THR A 63 27.59 18.91 14.61
CA THR A 63 26.73 17.90 13.98
C THR A 63 26.13 17.00 15.06
N GLN A 64 24.81 16.94 15.12
CA GLN A 64 24.09 15.93 15.90
C GLN A 64 23.32 15.03 14.92
N THR A 65 23.47 13.72 15.06
CA THR A 65 22.83 12.74 14.16
C THR A 65 22.05 11.71 14.94
N THR A 66 20.80 11.50 14.53
CA THR A 66 19.93 10.42 14.98
C THR A 66 19.77 9.44 13.82
N PRO A 67 20.19 8.16 13.95
CA PRO A 67 20.05 7.20 12.86
C PRO A 67 18.59 6.93 12.50
N GLY A 68 18.31 6.80 11.21
CA GLY A 68 17.06 6.25 10.69
C GLY A 68 17.04 4.72 10.81
N VAL A 69 15.86 4.13 10.58
CA VAL A 69 15.71 2.67 10.57
C VAL A 69 15.62 2.06 9.17
N GLY A 70 15.63 2.90 8.14
CA GLY A 70 15.42 2.49 6.74
C GLY A 70 13.98 2.09 6.43
N LEU A 71 13.76 1.61 5.21
CA LEU A 71 12.44 1.24 4.70
C LEU A 71 11.98 -0.15 5.19
N THR A 72 12.89 -1.07 5.52
CA THR A 72 12.53 -2.45 5.89
C THR A 72 11.62 -2.53 7.13
N PRO A 73 11.92 -1.86 8.27
CA PRO A 73 11.02 -1.88 9.42
C PRO A 73 9.68 -1.20 9.12
N VAL A 74 9.70 -0.14 8.30
CA VAL A 74 8.48 0.55 7.86
C VAL A 74 7.58 -0.37 7.03
N ILE A 75 8.16 -1.26 6.19
CA ILE A 75 7.39 -2.27 5.44
C ILE A 75 6.73 -3.27 6.39
N GLN A 76 7.42 -3.68 7.45
CA GLN A 76 6.85 -4.62 8.43
C GLN A 76 5.66 -4.00 9.17
N GLU A 77 5.78 -2.75 9.62
CA GLU A 77 4.70 -1.99 10.26
C GLU A 77 3.50 -1.82 9.31
N GLU A 78 3.76 -1.47 8.04
CA GLU A 78 2.72 -1.33 7.01
C GLU A 78 2.06 -2.68 6.71
N TYR A 79 2.83 -3.78 6.70
CA TYR A 79 2.33 -5.14 6.52
C TYR A 79 1.35 -5.54 7.61
N GLU A 80 1.71 -5.33 8.87
CA GLU A 80 0.86 -5.64 10.02
C GLU A 80 -0.46 -4.85 9.94
N THR A 81 -0.37 -3.55 9.64
CA THR A 81 -1.53 -2.68 9.45
C THR A 81 -2.44 -3.18 8.33
N LYS A 82 -1.89 -3.45 7.14
CA LYS A 82 -2.68 -3.92 5.99
C LYS A 82 -3.26 -5.30 6.21
N LEU A 83 -2.52 -6.21 6.84
CA LEU A 83 -3.00 -7.55 7.18
C LEU A 83 -4.20 -7.47 8.12
N GLN A 84 -4.14 -6.63 9.15
CA GLN A 84 -5.26 -6.42 10.06
C GLN A 84 -6.49 -5.93 9.31
N VAL A 85 -6.36 -4.89 8.47
CA VAL A 85 -7.49 -4.37 7.67
C VAL A 85 -8.06 -5.46 6.76
N LEU A 86 -7.20 -6.26 6.12
CA LEU A 86 -7.62 -7.35 5.26
C LEU A 86 -8.39 -8.43 6.04
N GLN A 87 -7.92 -8.81 7.24
CA GLN A 87 -8.61 -9.76 8.11
C GLN A 87 -9.99 -9.25 8.58
N GLU A 88 -10.09 -7.97 8.93
CA GLU A 88 -11.36 -7.33 9.28
C GLU A 88 -12.33 -7.29 8.09
N LEU A 89 -11.81 -7.07 6.87
CA LEU A 89 -12.60 -7.15 5.64
C LEU A 89 -13.06 -8.57 5.37
N LEU A 90 -12.21 -9.58 5.51
CA LEU A 90 -12.56 -10.99 5.28
C LEU A 90 -13.63 -11.48 6.24
N SER A 91 -13.45 -11.21 7.54
CA SER A 91 -14.40 -11.59 8.60
C SER A 91 -15.72 -10.79 8.57
N GLY A 92 -15.77 -9.68 7.82
CA GLY A 92 -16.96 -8.83 7.73
C GLY A 92 -17.12 -7.85 8.90
N VAL A 93 -16.19 -7.82 9.86
CA VAL A 93 -16.13 -6.80 10.93
C VAL A 93 -16.05 -5.40 10.31
N ARG A 94 -15.27 -5.25 9.23
CA ARG A 94 -15.18 -4.03 8.45
C ARG A 94 -15.94 -4.18 7.13
N PRO A 95 -16.86 -3.26 6.77
CA PRO A 95 -17.59 -3.34 5.51
C PRO A 95 -16.68 -3.05 4.31
N THR A 96 -16.95 -3.70 3.17
CA THR A 96 -16.22 -3.52 1.90
C THR A 96 -16.59 -2.22 1.18
N THR A 97 -16.33 -1.09 1.83
CA THR A 97 -16.45 0.26 1.26
C THR A 97 -15.17 0.63 0.50
N PRO A 98 -15.21 1.56 -0.48
CA PRO A 98 -14.01 2.01 -1.19
C PRO A 98 -12.88 2.44 -0.25
N THR A 99 -13.19 3.24 0.77
CA THR A 99 -12.19 3.71 1.75
C THR A 99 -11.52 2.58 2.53
N ASN A 100 -12.26 1.52 2.86
CA ASN A 100 -11.69 0.38 3.58
C ASN A 100 -10.85 -0.52 2.67
N LEU A 101 -11.25 -0.64 1.40
CA LEU A 101 -10.49 -1.34 0.37
C LEU A 101 -9.17 -0.63 0.05
N ASP A 102 -9.20 0.70 -0.06
CA ASP A 102 -8.01 1.54 -0.25
C ASP A 102 -7.03 1.38 0.92
N ALA A 103 -7.53 1.26 2.15
CA ALA A 103 -6.69 1.04 3.33
C ALA A 103 -5.97 -0.32 3.33
N ALA A 104 -6.58 -1.36 2.74
CA ALA A 104 -5.97 -2.68 2.61
C ALA A 104 -4.96 -2.76 1.44
N GLY A 105 -5.17 -1.97 0.39
CA GLY A 105 -4.35 -1.96 -0.82
C GLY A 105 -3.28 -0.86 -0.85
N SER A 106 -2.84 -0.57 -2.06
CA SER A 106 -2.00 0.58 -2.41
C SER A 106 -2.47 1.16 -3.75
N SER A 107 -1.90 2.29 -4.19
CA SER A 107 -2.29 2.92 -5.45
C SER A 107 -1.96 2.02 -6.65
N SER A 108 -0.82 1.31 -6.60
CA SER A 108 -0.37 0.40 -7.64
C SER A 108 -0.84 -1.05 -7.45
N LEU A 109 -1.41 -1.39 -6.29
CA LEU A 109 -2.05 -2.67 -6.01
C LEU A 109 -3.40 -2.43 -5.31
N PRO A 110 -4.42 -1.97 -6.06
CA PRO A 110 -5.74 -1.77 -5.50
C PRO A 110 -6.38 -3.11 -5.14
N ILE A 111 -6.87 -3.23 -3.91
CA ILE A 111 -7.68 -4.38 -3.48
C ILE A 111 -9.13 -4.04 -3.78
N THR A 112 -9.80 -4.85 -4.58
CA THR A 112 -11.21 -4.62 -4.94
C THR A 112 -12.14 -5.51 -4.13
N ARG A 113 -13.45 -5.19 -4.13
CA ARG A 113 -14.46 -6.06 -3.51
C ARG A 113 -14.38 -7.50 -4.04
N GLY A 114 -14.19 -7.67 -5.36
CA GLY A 114 -14.09 -9.01 -5.95
C GLY A 114 -12.88 -9.80 -5.46
N VAL A 115 -11.76 -9.13 -5.13
CA VAL A 115 -10.61 -9.80 -4.50
C VAL A 115 -10.96 -10.28 -3.09
N ILE A 116 -11.66 -9.46 -2.30
CA ILE A 116 -12.12 -9.85 -0.95
C ILE A 116 -13.10 -11.01 -1.01
N GLU A 117 -14.08 -10.97 -1.91
CA GLU A 117 -15.06 -12.06 -2.09
C GLU A 117 -14.37 -13.36 -2.55
N ALA A 118 -13.49 -13.26 -3.55
CA ALA A 118 -12.70 -14.42 -4.01
C ALA A 118 -11.84 -15.03 -2.89
N LEU A 119 -11.29 -14.19 -2.01
CA LEU A 119 -10.45 -14.63 -0.90
C LEU A 119 -11.29 -15.24 0.24
N ARG A 120 -12.50 -14.75 0.51
CA ARG A 120 -13.43 -15.39 1.49
C ARG A 120 -13.80 -16.81 1.09
N ASP A 121 -13.92 -17.06 -0.22
CA ASP A 121 -14.25 -18.37 -0.77
C ASP A 121 -13.01 -19.27 -0.98
N GLU A 122 -11.85 -18.89 -0.41
CA GLU A 122 -10.61 -19.65 -0.52
C GLU A 122 -10.34 -20.48 0.75
N PRO A 123 -10.08 -21.79 0.64
CA PRO A 123 -9.67 -22.60 1.79
C PRO A 123 -8.36 -22.11 2.44
N ASP A 124 -7.41 -21.66 1.61
CA ASP A 124 -6.10 -21.14 2.04
C ASP A 124 -6.11 -19.60 2.27
N GLN A 125 -7.25 -19.02 2.64
CA GLN A 125 -7.42 -17.56 2.75
C GLN A 125 -6.39 -16.87 3.65
N ASP A 126 -5.93 -17.53 4.72
CA ASP A 126 -4.94 -16.96 5.64
C ASP A 126 -3.57 -16.78 4.95
N VAL A 127 -3.11 -17.81 4.23
CA VAL A 127 -1.83 -17.79 3.52
C VAL A 127 -1.87 -16.78 2.37
N LEU A 128 -2.95 -16.82 1.56
CA LEU A 128 -3.11 -15.89 0.44
C LEU A 128 -3.33 -14.45 0.93
N GLY A 129 -4.04 -14.27 2.05
CA GLY A 129 -4.25 -12.95 2.66
C GLY A 129 -2.96 -12.33 3.18
N LYS A 130 -2.14 -13.09 3.93
CA LYS A 130 -0.80 -12.66 4.36
C LYS A 130 0.06 -12.27 3.17
N ARG A 131 0.05 -13.09 2.12
CA ARG A 131 0.81 -12.78 0.92
C ARG A 131 0.35 -11.51 0.23
N LEU A 132 -0.96 -11.33 0.05
CA LEU A 132 -1.55 -10.13 -0.54
C LEU A 132 -1.22 -8.88 0.28
N ALA A 133 -1.34 -8.95 1.61
CA ALA A 133 -0.97 -7.86 2.50
C ALA A 133 0.52 -7.50 2.38
N SER A 134 1.40 -8.49 2.25
CA SER A 134 2.84 -8.26 2.07
C SER A 134 3.16 -7.57 0.73
N GLU A 135 2.52 -7.98 -0.37
CA GLU A 135 2.66 -7.32 -1.67
C GLU A 135 2.13 -5.89 -1.64
N ALA A 136 0.97 -5.65 -1.01
CA ALA A 136 0.38 -4.32 -0.86
C ALA A 136 1.22 -3.40 0.04
N ALA A 137 1.82 -3.93 1.11
CA ALA A 137 2.68 -3.18 2.02
C ALA A 137 3.96 -2.72 1.36
N LEU A 138 4.68 -3.63 0.69
CA LEU A 138 5.90 -3.29 -0.06
C LEU A 138 5.59 -2.23 -1.12
N SER A 139 4.53 -2.44 -1.90
CA SER A 139 4.07 -1.47 -2.90
C SER A 139 3.75 -0.09 -2.29
N SER A 140 3.02 -0.04 -1.17
CA SER A 140 2.68 1.22 -0.50
C SER A 140 3.91 1.95 0.03
N VAL A 141 4.86 1.24 0.64
CA VAL A 141 6.10 1.88 1.14
C VAL A 141 6.98 2.36 -0.01
N LEU A 142 7.05 1.62 -1.12
CA LEU A 142 7.79 2.05 -2.30
C LEU A 142 7.20 3.34 -2.89
N GLU A 143 5.87 3.47 -2.93
CA GLU A 143 5.18 4.71 -3.33
C GLU A 143 5.53 5.89 -2.40
N LYS A 144 5.49 5.67 -1.07
CA LYS A 144 5.88 6.68 -0.06
C LYS A 144 7.35 7.10 -0.20
N ALA A 145 8.24 6.14 -0.45
CA ALA A 145 9.68 6.39 -0.61
C ALA A 145 9.99 7.22 -1.87
N LEU A 146 9.38 6.87 -3.02
CA LEU A 146 9.51 7.65 -4.26
C LEU A 146 8.95 9.08 -4.09
N LEU A 147 7.87 9.23 -3.33
CA LEU A 147 7.31 10.54 -3.03
C LEU A 147 8.21 11.33 -2.08
N LEU A 148 8.83 10.68 -1.09
CA LEU A 148 9.80 11.30 -0.20
C LEU A 148 11.01 11.81 -0.98
N GLN A 149 11.55 11.01 -1.91
CA GLN A 149 12.65 11.41 -2.80
C GLN A 149 12.32 12.72 -3.54
N ARG A 150 11.14 12.79 -4.18
CA ARG A 150 10.65 14.01 -4.86
C ARG A 150 10.49 15.18 -3.91
N THR A 151 10.01 14.91 -2.69
CA THR A 151 9.83 15.91 -1.64
C THR A 151 11.18 16.51 -1.21
N LEU A 152 12.20 15.68 -0.97
CA LEU A 152 13.54 16.12 -0.62
C LEU A 152 14.20 16.93 -1.74
N LEU A 153 14.12 16.45 -2.98
CA LEU A 153 14.65 17.16 -4.15
C LEU A 153 13.96 18.52 -4.37
N THR A 154 12.68 18.63 -4.03
CA THR A 154 11.95 19.91 -4.08
C THR A 154 12.36 20.82 -2.93
N GLY A 155 12.47 20.28 -1.71
CA GLY A 155 12.94 21.03 -0.55
C GLY A 155 14.36 21.55 -0.70
N LYS A 156 15.23 20.81 -1.40
CA LYS A 156 16.60 21.23 -1.74
C LYS A 156 16.63 22.52 -2.57
N LYS A 157 15.57 22.80 -3.34
CA LYS A 157 15.44 24.00 -4.18
C LYS A 157 14.85 25.20 -3.43
N GLU A 158 14.46 25.03 -2.16
CA GLU A 158 13.99 26.14 -1.36
C GLU A 158 15.15 27.13 -1.12
N PRO A 159 14.95 28.45 -1.28
CA PRO A 159 16.05 29.43 -1.25
C PRO A 159 16.96 29.38 -0.02
N ASN A 160 16.43 29.19 1.19
CA ASN A 160 17.24 29.12 2.40
C ASN A 160 18.06 27.82 2.48
N VAL A 161 17.53 26.72 1.95
CA VAL A 161 18.27 25.45 1.82
C VAL A 161 19.33 25.54 0.72
N ALA A 162 18.97 26.05 -0.46
CA ALA A 162 19.84 26.14 -1.62
C ALA A 162 21.04 27.07 -1.41
N ALA A 163 20.88 28.10 -0.58
CA ALA A 163 21.97 29.00 -0.19
C ALA A 163 22.96 28.37 0.82
N ASN A 164 22.66 27.19 1.38
CA ASN A 164 23.49 26.51 2.36
C ASN A 164 24.10 25.22 1.76
N GLU A 165 25.37 25.29 1.35
CA GLU A 165 26.07 24.16 0.73
C GLU A 165 26.10 22.91 1.61
N LEU A 166 26.22 23.05 2.94
CA LEU A 166 26.19 21.91 3.87
C LEU A 166 24.82 21.23 3.87
N ALA A 167 23.74 22.01 3.80
CA ALA A 167 22.39 21.47 3.70
C ALA A 167 22.18 20.75 2.36
N VAL A 168 22.64 21.33 1.25
CA VAL A 168 22.56 20.71 -0.08
C VAL A 168 23.31 19.38 -0.12
N GLN A 169 24.54 19.33 0.39
CA GLN A 169 25.35 18.12 0.44
C GLN A 169 24.72 17.03 1.33
N ALA A 170 24.17 17.41 2.49
CA ALA A 170 23.48 16.48 3.37
C ALA A 170 22.25 15.88 2.67
N VAL A 171 21.43 16.70 1.99
CA VAL A 171 20.27 16.20 1.23
C VAL A 171 20.70 15.26 0.10
N ASP A 172 21.78 15.56 -0.61
CA ASP A 172 22.27 14.69 -1.68
C ASP A 172 22.79 13.35 -1.15
N GLN A 173 23.42 13.32 0.02
CA GLN A 173 23.83 12.08 0.67
C GLN A 173 22.63 11.22 1.07
N GLU A 174 21.64 11.81 1.76
CA GLU A 174 20.43 11.09 2.19
C GLU A 174 19.61 10.61 0.99
N ASN A 175 19.53 11.40 -0.08
CA ASN A 175 18.81 11.02 -1.28
C ASN A 175 19.47 9.85 -2.02
N ARG A 176 20.81 9.76 -2.03
CA ARG A 176 21.53 8.59 -2.59
C ARG A 176 21.30 7.32 -1.77
N ALA A 177 21.28 7.44 -0.43
CA ALA A 177 20.96 6.31 0.44
C ALA A 177 19.53 5.81 0.20
N LEU A 178 18.57 6.73 0.13
CA LEU A 178 17.17 6.42 -0.19
C LEU A 178 17.02 5.75 -1.56
N GLU A 179 17.74 6.23 -2.58
CA GLU A 179 17.75 5.63 -3.92
C GLU A 179 18.24 4.18 -3.91
N GLN A 180 19.28 3.88 -3.13
CA GLN A 180 19.77 2.52 -2.97
C GLN A 180 18.72 1.63 -2.30
N GLU A 181 18.07 2.09 -1.24
CA GLU A 181 16.99 1.33 -0.59
C GLU A 181 15.81 1.10 -1.54
N ILE A 182 15.38 2.12 -2.28
CA ILE A 182 14.31 2.01 -3.30
C ILE A 182 14.66 0.95 -4.36
N ASN A 183 15.89 0.93 -4.85
CA ASN A 183 16.34 -0.04 -5.85
C ASN A 183 16.37 -1.47 -5.29
N ASN A 184 16.78 -1.63 -4.02
CA ASN A 184 16.74 -2.92 -3.34
C ASN A 184 15.30 -3.43 -3.22
N LEU A 185 14.36 -2.59 -2.79
CA LEU A 185 12.94 -2.95 -2.67
C LEU A 185 12.29 -3.25 -4.01
N LYS A 186 12.64 -2.50 -5.06
CA LYS A 186 12.18 -2.79 -6.42
C LYS A 186 12.61 -4.19 -6.85
N THR A 187 13.89 -4.52 -6.63
CA THR A 187 14.44 -5.84 -6.92
C THR A 187 13.70 -6.93 -6.13
N GLU A 188 13.46 -6.70 -4.84
CA GLU A 188 12.71 -7.63 -3.99
C GLU A 188 11.28 -7.87 -4.51
N LEU A 189 10.57 -6.81 -4.89
CA LEU A 189 9.22 -6.91 -5.45
C LEU A 189 9.20 -7.68 -6.78
N GLU A 190 10.15 -7.41 -7.67
CA GLU A 190 10.29 -8.10 -8.94
C GLU A 190 10.59 -9.59 -8.73
N LEU A 191 11.47 -9.93 -7.79
CA LEU A 191 11.77 -11.32 -7.41
C LEU A 191 10.54 -12.04 -6.86
N ARG A 192 9.80 -11.41 -5.93
CA ARG A 192 8.55 -11.99 -5.39
C ARG A 192 7.51 -12.26 -6.48
N ARG A 193 7.34 -11.32 -7.41
CA ARG A 193 6.42 -11.47 -8.55
C ARG A 193 6.85 -12.58 -9.52
N THR A 194 8.15 -12.70 -9.77
CA THR A 194 8.70 -13.71 -10.69
C THR A 194 8.60 -15.11 -10.10
N LEU A 195 8.92 -15.27 -8.81
CA LEU A 195 8.92 -16.56 -8.13
C LEU A 195 7.51 -17.09 -7.84
N ALA A 196 6.56 -16.20 -7.58
CA ALA A 196 5.27 -16.61 -7.02
C ALA A 196 4.04 -16.04 -7.76
N GLY A 197 4.22 -15.16 -8.76
CA GLY A 197 3.13 -14.49 -9.49
C GLY A 197 2.53 -13.28 -8.74
N ASN A 198 1.50 -12.66 -9.30
CA ASN A 198 0.72 -11.61 -8.63
C ASN A 198 -0.37 -12.24 -7.74
N ALA A 199 -0.38 -11.95 -6.44
CA ALA A 199 -1.31 -12.60 -5.50
C ALA A 199 -2.77 -12.31 -5.82
N ALA A 200 -3.14 -11.05 -6.11
CA ALA A 200 -4.52 -10.67 -6.39
C ALA A 200 -5.06 -11.39 -7.64
N MET A 201 -4.27 -11.44 -8.72
CA MET A 201 -4.67 -12.19 -9.93
C MET A 201 -4.77 -13.69 -9.67
N ALA A 202 -3.85 -14.27 -8.91
CA ALA A 202 -3.89 -15.70 -8.57
C ALA A 202 -5.14 -16.05 -7.74
N ILE A 203 -5.52 -15.21 -6.78
CA ILE A 203 -6.74 -15.37 -5.97
C ILE A 203 -7.98 -15.37 -6.87
N VAL A 204 -8.12 -14.36 -7.73
CA VAL A 204 -9.27 -14.24 -8.64
C VAL A 204 -9.34 -15.41 -9.63
N GLN A 205 -8.21 -15.85 -10.18
CA GLN A 205 -8.16 -16.96 -11.13
C GLN A 205 -8.53 -18.31 -10.48
N ARG A 206 -8.11 -18.53 -9.23
CA ARG A 206 -8.51 -19.72 -8.46
C ARG A 206 -10.01 -19.71 -8.19
N HIS A 207 -10.54 -18.57 -7.78
CA HIS A 207 -11.98 -18.41 -7.56
C HIS A 207 -12.79 -18.64 -8.84
N SER A 208 -12.38 -18.07 -9.98
CA SER A 208 -13.08 -18.27 -11.26
C SER A 208 -13.07 -19.75 -11.70
N THR A 209 -11.95 -20.45 -11.50
CA THR A 209 -11.81 -21.87 -11.78
C THR A 209 -12.74 -22.72 -10.90
N ARG A 210 -12.82 -22.42 -9.60
CA ARG A 210 -13.77 -23.07 -8.68
C ARG A 210 -15.22 -22.81 -9.08
N ALA A 211 -15.57 -21.55 -9.35
CA ALA A 211 -16.90 -21.17 -9.76
C ALA A 211 -17.32 -21.86 -11.07
N ALA A 212 -16.41 -22.00 -12.04
CA ALA A 212 -16.64 -22.74 -13.27
C ALA A 212 -16.82 -24.25 -13.02
N GLY A 213 -16.00 -24.84 -12.15
CA GLY A 213 -16.12 -26.26 -11.75
C GLY A 213 -17.45 -26.56 -11.05
N SER A 214 -17.92 -25.68 -10.17
CA SER A 214 -19.20 -25.82 -9.48
C SER A 214 -20.41 -25.70 -10.41
N ARG A 215 -20.31 -24.96 -11.52
CA ARG A 215 -21.36 -24.91 -12.56
C ARG A 215 -21.49 -26.21 -13.37
N GLY A 216 -20.48 -27.08 -13.31
CA GLY A 216 -20.47 -28.38 -14.00
C GLY A 216 -21.18 -29.51 -13.24
N VAL A 217 -21.56 -29.30 -11.97
CA VAL A 217 -22.40 -30.24 -11.22
C VAL A 217 -23.85 -30.02 -11.65
N PHE A 218 -24.22 -30.59 -12.79
CA PHE A 218 -25.61 -30.78 -13.16
C PHE A 218 -26.27 -31.65 -12.07
N GLU A 219 -27.23 -31.07 -11.35
CA GLU A 219 -28.18 -31.81 -10.54
C GLU A 219 -29.16 -32.51 -11.51
N GLY A 220 -28.66 -33.54 -12.21
CA GLY A 220 -29.49 -34.43 -12.99
C GLY A 220 -30.40 -35.19 -12.04
N ASP A 221 -31.69 -35.24 -12.37
CA ASP A 221 -32.70 -36.01 -11.62
C ASP A 221 -32.14 -37.43 -11.37
N THR A 222 -31.94 -37.78 -10.11
CA THR A 222 -31.32 -39.07 -9.71
C THR A 222 -32.22 -40.26 -10.02
N LEU A 223 -33.50 -40.00 -10.32
CA LEU A 223 -34.49 -40.98 -10.70
C LEU A 223 -34.57 -41.12 -12.22
N ARG A 224 -34.10 -42.28 -12.71
CA ARG A 224 -34.34 -42.71 -14.09
C ARG A 224 -35.85 -42.78 -14.37
N ASP A 225 -36.25 -42.36 -15.57
CA ASP A 225 -37.58 -42.60 -16.15
C ASP A 225 -38.79 -41.89 -15.50
N ARG A 226 -38.57 -40.78 -14.77
CA ARG A 226 -39.65 -39.97 -14.17
C ARG A 226 -40.70 -39.49 -15.19
N LEU A 227 -40.27 -39.12 -16.41
CA LEU A 227 -41.17 -38.79 -17.52
C LEU A 227 -42.01 -39.99 -17.99
N ARG A 228 -41.48 -41.22 -17.92
CA ARG A 228 -42.22 -42.43 -18.27
C ARG A 228 -43.21 -42.85 -17.17
N GLU A 229 -42.90 -42.59 -15.91
CA GLU A 229 -43.86 -42.79 -14.80
C GLU A 229 -45.05 -41.84 -14.88
N VAL A 230 -44.81 -40.56 -15.20
CA VAL A 230 -45.89 -39.58 -15.35
C VAL A 230 -46.76 -39.85 -16.58
N GLN A 231 -46.20 -40.47 -17.62
CA GLN A 231 -46.92 -40.86 -18.84
C GLN A 231 -47.63 -42.22 -18.75
N LYS A 232 -47.52 -42.97 -17.65
CA LYS A 232 -48.33 -44.18 -17.49
C LYS A 232 -49.81 -43.79 -17.34
N PRO A 233 -50.70 -44.30 -18.20
CA PRO A 233 -52.13 -44.07 -18.04
C PRO A 233 -52.57 -44.64 -16.69
N ARG A 234 -53.21 -43.81 -15.86
CA ARG A 234 -53.83 -44.28 -14.61
C ARG A 234 -54.87 -45.32 -14.97
N SER A 235 -54.65 -46.56 -14.56
CA SER A 235 -55.64 -47.63 -14.65
C SER A 235 -56.86 -47.21 -13.83
N VAL A 236 -57.92 -46.82 -14.51
CA VAL A 236 -59.25 -46.68 -13.91
C VAL A 236 -59.82 -48.09 -13.83
N THR A 237 -59.87 -48.66 -12.63
CA THR A 237 -60.67 -49.85 -12.31
C THR A 237 -61.99 -49.34 -11.73
N PRO A 238 -63.14 -49.87 -12.19
CA PRO A 238 -63.69 -51.08 -11.59
C PRO A 238 -63.82 -52.25 -12.56
#